data_AF-A0A9D8EZG2-F1
#
_entry.id   AF-A0A9D8EZG2-F1
#
_cell.length_a   1.000
_cell.length_b   1.000
_cell.length_c   1.000
_cell.angle_alpha   90.00
_cell.angle_beta   90.00
_cell.angle_gamma   90.00
#
_symmetry.space_group_name_H-M   'P 1'
#
loop_
_entity.id
_entity.type
_entity.pdbx_description
1 polymer ?
#
loop_
_entity_poly.entity_id
_entity_poly.type
_entity_poly.pdbx_seq_one_letter_code
_entity_poly.pdbx_strand_id
1 'polypeptide(L)'
;MTFDFTPEQQALAQRAREMAASIGLSVAHAIDSLGSIADDISKSLRSQSLTSVFRESAVNAAIVLEELAAVSASLGAYVGFSSALEGVDATAVVPTPLAGLRSSETPLARAEVANPAAKAKARLAAAAVAVGIGRAAVDHAIAAMKKAGVKPGPDEYAPHWAFADGATDVAAARMLTFDAAQKLDRREDAEAAVTRAHIFAANAAARAVDAAIKVEGPWGYSKGGLLERLSRDARTLQVILK
;
A
#
# COMPACT_ATOMS: atom_id res chain seq x y z
N MET A 1 4.99 12.86 8.97
CA MET A 1 3.86 13.77 8.71
C MET A 1 2.62 13.19 9.37
N THR A 2 2.14 13.82 10.44
CA THR A 2 0.89 13.42 11.11
C THR A 2 -0.27 14.00 10.31
N PHE A 3 -1.17 13.15 9.85
CA PHE A 3 -2.46 13.62 9.36
C PHE A 3 -3.31 13.92 10.58
N ASP A 4 -4.12 14.98 10.54
CA ASP A 4 -5.06 15.32 11.61
C ASP A 4 -6.25 14.35 11.59
N PHE A 5 -5.97 13.09 11.93
CA PHE A 5 -6.96 12.05 12.11
C PHE A 5 -7.75 12.33 13.38
N THR A 6 -9.05 12.06 13.34
CA THR A 6 -9.89 12.06 14.53
C THR A 6 -9.38 11.01 15.53
N PRO A 7 -9.68 11.12 16.84
CA PRO A 7 -9.29 10.11 17.82
C PRO A 7 -9.72 8.68 17.43
N GLU A 8 -10.90 8.54 16.81
CA GLU A 8 -11.40 7.26 16.30
C GLU A 8 -10.56 6.72 15.15
N GLN A 9 -10.18 7.58 14.20
CA GLN A 9 -9.31 7.22 13.08
C GLN A 9 -7.90 6.85 13.53
N GLN A 10 -7.37 7.52 14.57
CA GLN A 10 -6.11 7.16 15.19
C GLN A 10 -6.18 5.78 15.85
N ALA A 11 -7.26 5.49 16.58
CA ALA A 11 -7.49 4.18 17.17
C ALA A 11 -7.63 3.09 16.10
N LEU A 12 -8.30 3.39 14.98
CA LEU A 12 -8.42 2.48 13.84
C LEU A 12 -7.04 2.19 13.21
N ALA A 13 -6.23 3.23 12.96
CA ALA A 13 -4.88 3.07 12.44
C ALA A 13 -4.02 2.20 13.35
N GLN A 14 -4.10 2.42 14.67
CA GLN A 14 -3.35 1.65 15.65
C GLN A 14 -3.78 0.18 15.65
N ARG A 15 -5.09 -0.11 15.63
CA ARG A 15 -5.61 -1.49 15.52
C ARG A 15 -5.15 -2.18 14.23
N ALA A 16 -5.20 -1.47 13.10
CA ALA A 16 -4.72 -2.00 11.82
C ALA A 16 -3.22 -2.34 11.87
N ARG A 17 -2.41 -1.49 12.51
CA ARG A 17 -0.98 -1.72 12.70
C ARG A 17 -0.67 -2.91 13.60
N GLU A 18 -1.38 -3.06 14.72
CA GLU A 18 -1.23 -4.21 15.62
C GLU A 18 -1.59 -5.53 14.93
N MET A 19 -2.64 -5.49 14.10
CA MET A 19 -3.02 -6.64 13.28
C MET A 19 -1.96 -6.94 12.21
N ALA A 20 -1.48 -5.92 11.52
CA ALA A 20 -0.41 -6.04 10.54
C ALA A 20 0.86 -6.62 11.20
N ALA A 21 1.18 -6.24 12.43
CA ALA A 21 2.33 -6.79 13.16
C ALA A 21 2.13 -8.26 13.57
N SER A 22 0.94 -8.64 14.04
CA SER A 22 0.67 -10.01 14.52
C SER A 22 0.52 -11.03 13.40
N ILE A 23 -0.01 -10.63 12.25
CA ILE A 23 -0.30 -11.51 11.12
C ILE A 23 0.70 -11.29 9.99
N GLY A 24 1.13 -10.05 9.76
CA GLY A 24 1.66 -9.62 8.47
C GLY A 24 3.00 -10.22 8.08
N LEU A 25 3.93 -10.53 8.99
CA LEU A 25 5.26 -11.03 8.60
C LEU A 25 5.24 -12.51 8.20
N SER A 26 4.53 -13.35 8.96
CA SER A 26 4.36 -14.77 8.64
C SER A 26 3.51 -14.94 7.37
N VAL A 27 2.47 -14.12 7.24
CA VAL A 27 1.60 -14.09 6.06
C VAL A 27 2.30 -13.53 4.83
N ALA A 28 3.09 -12.47 4.97
CA ALA A 28 3.94 -11.93 3.91
C ALA A 28 4.83 -13.02 3.30
N HIS A 29 5.58 -13.73 4.15
CA HIS A 29 6.45 -14.82 3.69
C HIS A 29 5.67 -15.97 3.07
N ALA A 30 4.52 -16.33 3.65
CA ALA A 30 3.65 -17.37 3.11
C ALA A 30 3.09 -17.00 1.73
N ILE A 31 2.60 -15.78 1.54
CA ILE A 31 2.13 -15.27 0.24
C ILE A 31 3.27 -15.23 -0.78
N ASP A 32 4.46 -14.78 -0.38
CA ASP A 32 5.63 -14.75 -1.26
C ASP A 32 6.16 -16.15 -1.63
N SER A 33 5.85 -17.17 -0.83
CA SER A 33 6.26 -18.56 -1.11
C SER A 33 5.18 -19.34 -1.88
N LEU A 34 3.92 -19.20 -1.48
CA LEU A 34 2.78 -19.99 -1.98
C LEU A 34 1.99 -19.28 -3.09
N GLY A 35 2.12 -17.96 -3.21
CA GLY A 35 1.33 -17.15 -4.13
C GLY A 35 -0.12 -16.91 -3.70
N SER A 36 -0.55 -17.48 -2.57
CA SER A 36 -1.93 -17.39 -2.06
C SER A 36 -1.98 -16.94 -0.60
N ILE A 37 -3.07 -16.27 -0.22
CA ILE A 37 -3.42 -16.03 1.18
C ILE A 37 -4.08 -17.31 1.71
N ALA A 38 -3.54 -17.89 2.78
CA ALA A 38 -4.12 -19.08 3.39
C ALA A 38 -5.57 -18.84 3.88
N ASP A 39 -6.41 -19.86 3.81
CA ASP A 39 -7.83 -19.77 4.15
C ASP A 39 -8.08 -19.27 5.58
N ASP A 40 -7.23 -19.64 6.54
CA ASP A 40 -7.36 -19.23 7.93
C ASP A 40 -7.10 -17.74 8.12
N ILE A 41 -6.16 -17.17 7.35
CA ILE A 41 -5.91 -15.73 7.33
C ILE A 41 -7.11 -15.02 6.71
N SER A 42 -7.62 -15.53 5.59
CA SER A 42 -8.82 -14.98 4.94
C SER A 42 -10.04 -15.00 5.87
N LYS A 43 -10.21 -16.05 6.69
CA LYS A 43 -11.25 -16.13 7.72
C LYS A 43 -11.02 -15.11 8.84
N SER A 44 -9.79 -14.93 9.30
CA SER A 44 -9.42 -13.94 10.33
C SER A 44 -9.68 -12.50 9.86
N LEU A 45 -9.35 -12.18 8.60
CA LEU A 45 -9.63 -10.86 8.03
C LEU A 45 -11.14 -10.58 7.93
N ARG A 46 -11.93 -11.60 7.57
CA ARG A 46 -13.39 -11.51 7.52
C ARG A 46 -14.01 -11.35 8.91
N SER A 47 -13.54 -12.10 9.92
CA SER A 47 -14.08 -12.03 11.28
C SER A 47 -13.82 -10.68 11.95
N GLN A 48 -12.83 -9.93 11.48
CA GLN A 48 -12.49 -8.58 11.96
C GLN A 48 -13.08 -7.46 11.10
N SER A 49 -14.04 -7.77 10.21
CA SER A 49 -14.74 -6.82 9.34
C SER A 49 -13.85 -6.02 8.39
N LEU A 50 -12.63 -6.50 8.11
CA LEU A 50 -11.70 -5.78 7.22
C LEU A 50 -12.01 -5.97 5.74
N THR A 51 -12.86 -6.93 5.36
CA THR A 51 -13.28 -7.06 3.95
C THR A 51 -14.23 -5.96 3.50
N SER A 52 -14.82 -5.20 4.45
CA SER A 52 -15.78 -4.12 4.19
C SER A 52 -15.23 -2.73 4.50
N VAL A 53 -13.92 -2.51 4.35
CA VAL A 53 -13.26 -1.23 4.67
C VAL A 53 -13.88 -0.02 3.96
N PHE A 54 -14.38 -0.17 2.74
CA PHE A 54 -15.05 0.92 2.00
C PHE A 54 -16.54 1.13 2.35
N ARG A 55 -17.13 0.33 3.24
CA ARG A 55 -18.56 0.42 3.56
C ARG A 55 -18.92 1.70 4.32
N GLU A 56 -18.04 2.11 5.22
CA GLU A 56 -18.29 3.27 6.10
C GLU A 56 -17.67 4.55 5.57
N SER A 57 -16.38 4.49 5.21
CA SER A 57 -15.63 5.67 4.75
C SER A 57 -14.41 5.24 3.92
N ALA A 58 -14.22 5.90 2.78
CA ALA A 58 -13.04 5.82 1.94
C ALA A 58 -11.78 6.32 2.66
N VAL A 59 -11.90 7.33 3.54
CA VAL A 59 -10.78 7.77 4.40
C VAL A 59 -10.37 6.66 5.36
N ASN A 60 -11.34 6.05 6.06
CA ASN A 60 -11.06 4.94 6.97
C ASN A 60 -10.46 3.73 6.22
N ALA A 61 -10.94 3.46 5.01
CA ALA A 61 -10.35 2.45 4.14
C ALA A 61 -8.89 2.78 3.82
N ALA A 62 -8.59 4.01 3.40
CA ALA A 62 -7.22 4.42 3.09
C ALA A 62 -6.28 4.25 4.30
N ILE A 63 -6.73 4.60 5.52
CA ILE A 63 -5.96 4.39 6.77
C ILE A 63 -5.61 2.92 6.97
N VAL A 64 -6.61 2.04 6.91
CA VAL A 64 -6.42 0.61 7.15
C VAL A 64 -5.49 0.00 6.10
N LEU A 65 -5.74 0.31 4.82
CA LEU A 65 -4.97 -0.24 3.70
C LEU A 65 -3.51 0.23 3.73
N GLU A 66 -3.28 1.49 4.09
CA GLU A 66 -1.94 2.05 4.28
C GLU A 66 -1.16 1.29 5.36
N GLU A 67 -1.75 1.06 6.52
CA GLU A 67 -1.09 0.37 7.65
C GLU A 67 -0.88 -1.13 7.37
N LEU A 68 -1.82 -1.79 6.70
CA LEU A 68 -1.64 -3.19 6.27
C LEU A 68 -0.53 -3.31 5.23
N ALA A 69 -0.51 -2.42 4.23
CA ALA A 69 0.46 -2.44 3.15
C ALA A 69 1.89 -2.12 3.60
N ALA A 70 2.05 -1.36 4.69
CA ALA A 70 3.36 -1.12 5.29
C ALA A 70 4.03 -2.42 5.81
N VAL A 71 3.26 -3.48 6.07
CA VAL A 71 3.79 -4.80 6.43
C VAL A 71 3.73 -5.79 5.26
N SER A 72 2.60 -5.81 4.55
CA SER A 72 2.37 -6.69 3.40
C SER A 72 1.48 -6.01 2.36
N ALA A 73 2.09 -5.59 1.24
CA ALA A 73 1.38 -4.94 0.15
C ALA A 73 0.30 -5.86 -0.46
N SER A 74 0.59 -7.14 -0.60
CA SER A 74 -0.37 -8.16 -1.06
C SER A 74 -1.61 -8.24 -0.19
N LEU A 75 -1.44 -8.18 1.14
CA LEU A 75 -2.56 -8.19 2.08
C LEU A 75 -3.42 -6.92 1.94
N GLY A 76 -2.77 -5.75 1.93
CA GLY A 76 -3.47 -4.48 1.71
C GLY A 76 -4.21 -4.47 0.39
N ALA A 77 -3.57 -4.87 -0.70
CA ALA A 77 -4.18 -4.94 -2.04
C ALA A 77 -5.37 -5.90 -2.08
N TYR A 78 -5.22 -7.10 -1.53
CA TYR A 78 -6.32 -8.08 -1.48
C TYR A 78 -7.54 -7.53 -0.73
N VAL A 79 -7.32 -6.97 0.46
CA VAL A 79 -8.40 -6.38 1.28
C VAL A 79 -9.06 -5.21 0.54
N GLY A 80 -8.25 -4.32 -0.03
CA GLY A 80 -8.75 -3.13 -0.73
C GLY A 80 -9.54 -3.45 -1.98
N PHE A 81 -9.02 -4.30 -2.87
CA PHE A 81 -9.72 -4.68 -4.10
C PHE A 81 -10.96 -5.52 -3.83
N SER A 82 -10.91 -6.42 -2.83
CA SER A 82 -12.09 -7.20 -2.43
C SER A 82 -13.18 -6.27 -1.88
N SER A 83 -12.81 -5.29 -1.07
CA SER A 83 -13.76 -4.33 -0.51
C SER A 83 -14.34 -3.38 -1.57
N ALA A 84 -13.56 -3.03 -2.60
CA ALA A 84 -14.03 -2.22 -3.72
C ALA A 84 -15.17 -2.88 -4.51
N LEU A 85 -15.26 -4.21 -4.46
CA LEU A 85 -16.27 -5.02 -5.14
C LEU A 85 -17.54 -5.28 -4.32
N GLU A 86 -17.62 -4.84 -3.06
CA GLU A 86 -18.81 -5.12 -2.25
C GLU A 86 -20.08 -4.56 -2.92
N GLY A 87 -21.07 -5.45 -3.10
CA GLY A 87 -22.34 -5.11 -3.73
C GLY A 87 -22.28 -5.02 -5.26
N VAL A 88 -21.17 -5.42 -5.89
CA VAL A 88 -21.04 -5.49 -7.35
C VAL A 88 -21.00 -6.94 -7.81
N ASP A 89 -21.90 -7.29 -8.71
CA ASP A 89 -21.94 -8.62 -9.31
C ASP A 89 -20.89 -8.72 -10.43
N ALA A 90 -19.66 -9.04 -10.04
CA ALA A 90 -18.53 -9.21 -10.97
C ALA A 90 -18.33 -10.70 -11.27
N THR A 91 -18.43 -11.05 -12.55
CA THR A 91 -18.19 -12.42 -13.02
C THR A 91 -16.76 -12.87 -12.74
N ALA A 92 -16.55 -14.20 -12.71
CA ALA A 92 -15.22 -14.75 -12.52
C ALA A 92 -14.33 -14.44 -13.75
N VAL A 93 -13.35 -13.56 -13.55
CA VAL A 93 -12.27 -13.31 -14.50
C VAL A 93 -11.07 -14.18 -14.13
N VAL A 94 -10.38 -14.73 -15.12
CA VAL A 94 -9.07 -15.39 -14.91
C VAL A 94 -8.02 -14.29 -14.82
N PRO A 95 -7.39 -14.08 -13.66
CA PRO A 95 -6.42 -13.02 -13.52
C PRO A 95 -5.11 -13.39 -14.21
N THR A 96 -4.36 -12.37 -14.64
CA THR A 96 -2.94 -12.55 -14.97
C THR A 96 -2.15 -12.60 -13.66
N PRO A 97 -1.29 -13.61 -13.45
CA PRO A 97 -0.48 -13.68 -12.22
C PRO A 97 0.44 -12.45 -12.14
N LEU A 98 0.38 -11.75 -11.03
CA LEU A 98 1.21 -10.58 -10.77
C LEU A 98 2.47 -11.01 -10.02
N ALA A 99 3.64 -10.56 -10.49
CA ALA A 99 4.90 -10.90 -9.83
C ALA A 99 5.00 -10.28 -8.41
N GLY A 100 4.43 -9.09 -8.22
CA GLY A 100 4.17 -8.44 -6.93
C GLY A 100 2.67 -8.26 -6.68
N LEU A 101 2.25 -8.01 -5.45
CA LEU A 101 0.84 -8.04 -5.00
C LEU A 101 0.13 -9.38 -5.23
N ARG A 102 0.84 -10.48 -4.98
CA ARG A 102 0.29 -11.83 -5.13
C ARG A 102 -1.00 -12.00 -4.33
N SER A 103 -1.89 -12.86 -4.82
CA SER A 103 -3.24 -13.11 -4.27
C SER A 103 -4.26 -11.99 -4.50
N SER A 104 -3.84 -10.78 -4.88
CA SER A 104 -4.74 -9.66 -5.17
C SER A 104 -5.24 -9.63 -6.61
N GLU A 105 -4.80 -10.56 -7.46
CA GLU A 105 -5.02 -10.52 -8.90
C GLU A 105 -6.49 -10.76 -9.27
N THR A 106 -7.14 -11.73 -8.62
CA THR A 106 -8.57 -12.02 -8.84
C THR A 106 -9.46 -10.83 -8.49
N PRO A 107 -9.40 -10.26 -7.27
CA PRO A 107 -10.24 -9.10 -6.94
C PRO A 107 -9.86 -7.87 -7.76
N LEU A 108 -8.60 -7.68 -8.14
CA LEU A 108 -8.19 -6.61 -9.06
C LEU A 108 -8.88 -6.74 -10.42
N ALA A 109 -8.73 -7.90 -11.07
CA ALA A 109 -9.28 -8.13 -12.41
C ALA A 109 -10.81 -7.95 -12.43
N ARG A 110 -11.49 -8.36 -11.35
CA ARG A 110 -12.92 -8.11 -11.16
C ARG A 110 -13.24 -6.62 -11.01
N ALA A 111 -12.44 -5.87 -10.26
CA ALA A 111 -12.65 -4.44 -10.06
C ALA A 111 -12.46 -3.63 -11.35
N GLU A 112 -11.57 -4.07 -12.24
CA GLU A 112 -11.36 -3.46 -13.55
C GLU A 112 -12.58 -3.57 -14.48
N VAL A 113 -13.33 -4.68 -14.40
CA VAL A 113 -14.48 -4.96 -15.28
C VAL A 113 -15.84 -4.58 -14.68
N ALA A 114 -15.88 -4.28 -13.38
CA ALA A 114 -17.10 -4.07 -12.60
C ALA A 114 -17.90 -2.82 -13.02
N ASN A 115 -17.52 -1.63 -12.53
CA ASN A 115 -18.16 -0.35 -12.84
C ASN A 115 -17.22 0.83 -12.44
N PRO A 116 -17.53 2.09 -12.83
CA PRO A 116 -16.67 3.23 -12.49
C PRO A 116 -16.46 3.45 -10.99
N ALA A 117 -17.48 3.18 -10.15
CA ALA A 117 -17.38 3.36 -8.70
C ALA A 117 -16.45 2.32 -8.04
N ALA A 118 -16.55 1.06 -8.45
CA ALA A 118 -15.64 -0.01 -8.03
C ALA A 118 -14.21 0.27 -8.50
N LYS A 119 -14.05 0.75 -9.75
CA LYS A 119 -12.75 1.14 -10.29
C LYS A 119 -12.13 2.31 -9.52
N ALA A 120 -12.92 3.30 -9.13
CA ALA A 120 -12.45 4.39 -8.26
C ALA A 120 -12.00 3.87 -6.90
N LYS A 121 -12.79 3.02 -6.22
CA LYS A 121 -12.37 2.41 -4.95
C LYS A 121 -11.10 1.57 -5.09
N ALA A 122 -10.97 0.79 -6.17
CA ALA A 122 -9.77 0.00 -6.43
C ALA A 122 -8.53 0.86 -6.67
N ARG A 123 -8.64 1.95 -7.44
CA ARG A 123 -7.54 2.91 -7.61
C ARG A 123 -7.17 3.60 -6.30
N LEU A 124 -8.15 3.95 -5.45
CA LEU A 124 -7.87 4.50 -4.13
C LEU A 124 -7.15 3.47 -3.24
N ALA A 125 -7.59 2.21 -3.27
CA ALA A 125 -6.92 1.12 -2.57
C ALA A 125 -5.47 0.96 -3.03
N ALA A 126 -5.23 0.94 -4.35
CA ALA A 126 -3.88 0.86 -4.91
C ALA A 126 -3.01 2.06 -4.49
N ALA A 127 -3.58 3.28 -4.44
CA ALA A 127 -2.88 4.46 -3.95
C ALA A 127 -2.49 4.33 -2.47
N ALA A 128 -3.39 3.87 -1.60
CA ALA A 128 -3.12 3.64 -0.19
C ALA A 128 -2.05 2.54 0.02
N VAL A 129 -2.11 1.45 -0.76
CA VAL A 129 -1.10 0.38 -0.74
C VAL A 129 0.27 0.91 -1.16
N ALA A 130 0.34 1.73 -2.22
CA ALA A 130 1.57 2.35 -2.66
C ALA A 130 2.19 3.25 -1.58
N VAL A 131 1.37 4.04 -0.89
CA VAL A 131 1.82 4.86 0.25
C VAL A 131 2.39 3.98 1.37
N GLY A 132 1.72 2.88 1.71
CA GLY A 132 2.21 1.92 2.71
C GLY A 132 3.59 1.34 2.35
N ILE A 133 3.78 0.93 1.09
CA ILE A 133 5.07 0.45 0.57
C ILE A 133 6.15 1.53 0.70
N GLY A 134 5.85 2.74 0.24
CA GLY A 134 6.81 3.86 0.30
C GLY A 134 7.20 4.20 1.73
N ARG A 135 6.24 4.20 2.66
CA ARG A 135 6.50 4.39 4.09
C ARG A 135 7.40 3.29 4.66
N ALA A 136 7.11 2.03 4.36
CA ALA A 136 7.93 0.91 4.82
C ALA A 136 9.38 1.02 4.33
N ALA A 137 9.58 1.41 3.07
CA ALA A 137 10.92 1.66 2.52
C ALA A 137 11.65 2.80 3.24
N VAL A 138 10.93 3.91 3.48
CA VAL A 138 11.48 5.08 4.20
C VAL A 138 11.88 4.73 5.63
N ASP A 139 10.99 4.05 6.36
CA ASP A 139 11.23 3.64 7.75
C ASP A 139 12.42 2.66 7.84
N HIS A 140 12.50 1.71 6.90
CA HIS A 140 13.59 0.74 6.82
C HIS A 140 14.94 1.42 6.56
N ALA A 141 15.00 2.35 5.60
CA ALA A 141 16.21 3.12 5.32
C ALA A 141 16.66 3.99 6.50
N ILE A 142 15.71 4.63 7.21
CA ILE A 142 16.01 5.39 8.43
C ILE A 142 16.60 4.49 9.51
N ALA A 143 16.04 3.30 9.70
CA ALA A 143 16.57 2.32 10.66
C ALA A 143 17.99 1.87 10.28
N ALA A 144 18.24 1.60 8.99
CA ALA A 144 19.56 1.23 8.48
C ALA A 144 20.60 2.34 8.70
N MET A 145 20.26 3.60 8.37
CA MET A 145 21.12 4.76 8.59
C MET A 145 21.45 4.95 10.08
N LYS A 146 20.46 4.84 10.96
CA LYS A 146 20.66 4.91 12.42
C LYS A 146 21.62 3.82 12.91
N LYS A 147 21.45 2.58 12.42
CA LYS A 147 22.33 1.46 12.77
C LYS A 147 23.77 1.68 12.28
N ALA A 148 23.95 2.31 11.12
CA ALA A 148 25.25 2.67 10.57
C ALA A 148 25.89 3.91 11.24
N GLY A 149 25.21 4.55 12.20
CA GLY A 149 25.71 5.75 12.88
C GLY A 149 25.69 7.01 12.01
N VAL A 150 24.94 7.00 10.91
CA VAL A 150 24.77 8.17 10.03
C VAL A 150 24.02 9.24 10.81
N LYS A 151 24.62 10.42 10.91
CA LYS A 151 24.00 11.59 11.55
C LYS A 151 23.19 12.37 10.53
N PRO A 152 21.98 12.86 10.88
CA PRO A 152 21.28 13.83 10.06
C PRO A 152 22.13 15.11 9.95
N GLY A 153 22.43 15.55 8.73
CA GLY A 153 23.24 16.74 8.48
C GLY A 153 23.31 17.10 7.00
N PRO A 154 23.73 18.33 6.67
CA PRO A 154 23.87 18.81 5.29
C PRO A 154 25.04 18.17 4.53
N ASP A 155 25.74 17.19 5.11
CA ASP A 155 26.89 16.54 4.51
C ASP A 155 26.52 15.93 3.14
N GLU A 156 27.34 16.25 2.15
CA GLU A 156 27.14 16.16 0.69
C GLU A 156 27.03 14.72 0.13
N TYR A 157 26.66 13.73 0.95
CA TYR A 157 26.49 12.37 0.49
C TYR A 157 25.20 12.27 -0.34
N ALA A 158 25.39 12.12 -1.66
CA ALA A 158 24.34 11.97 -2.68
C ALA A 158 23.15 11.02 -2.34
N PRO A 159 23.31 9.92 -1.55
CA PRO A 159 22.18 9.08 -1.16
C PRO A 159 21.13 9.80 -0.30
N HIS A 160 21.50 10.85 0.45
CA HIS A 160 20.58 11.54 1.36
C HIS A 160 19.56 12.42 0.63
N TRP A 161 19.93 13.05 -0.49
CA TRP A 161 19.00 13.88 -1.27
C TRP A 161 17.96 13.02 -1.98
N ALA A 162 18.39 11.95 -2.66
CA ALA A 162 17.46 11.02 -3.29
C ALA A 162 16.50 10.37 -2.27
N PHE A 163 17.00 10.11 -1.05
CA PHE A 163 16.17 9.65 0.06
C PHE A 163 15.17 10.70 0.53
N ALA A 164 15.61 11.95 0.70
CA ALA A 164 14.74 13.06 1.08
C ALA A 164 13.65 13.32 0.03
N ASP A 165 14.00 13.26 -1.26
CA ASP A 165 13.06 13.39 -2.38
C ASP A 165 12.03 12.25 -2.35
N GLY A 166 12.48 11.00 -2.21
CA GLY A 166 11.59 9.85 -2.10
C GLY A 166 10.65 9.92 -0.90
N ALA A 167 11.16 10.34 0.27
CA ALA A 167 10.34 10.55 1.46
C ALA A 167 9.32 11.69 1.29
N THR A 168 9.73 12.78 0.63
CA THR A 168 8.86 13.92 0.30
C THR A 168 7.75 13.50 -0.65
N ASP A 169 8.08 12.73 -1.69
CA ASP A 169 7.12 12.21 -2.64
C ASP A 169 6.11 11.27 -1.98
N VAL A 170 6.55 10.40 -1.06
CA VAL A 170 5.62 9.54 -0.30
C VAL A 170 4.69 10.38 0.58
N ALA A 171 5.18 11.44 1.20
CA ALA A 171 4.35 12.36 1.98
C ALA A 171 3.32 13.09 1.10
N ALA A 172 3.74 13.59 -0.07
CA ALA A 172 2.85 14.21 -1.05
C ALA A 172 1.81 13.21 -1.60
N ALA A 173 2.23 11.98 -1.89
CA ALA A 173 1.35 10.91 -2.34
C ALA A 173 0.29 10.59 -1.29
N ARG A 174 0.70 10.53 -0.02
CA ARG A 174 -0.21 10.34 1.09
C ARG A 174 -1.26 11.45 1.16
N MET A 175 -0.88 12.71 0.98
CA MET A 175 -1.83 13.82 0.93
C MET A 175 -2.83 13.67 -0.23
N LEU A 176 -2.36 13.36 -1.43
CA LEU A 176 -3.21 13.18 -2.61
C LEU A 176 -4.20 12.01 -2.43
N THR A 177 -3.75 10.91 -1.82
CA THR A 177 -4.58 9.75 -1.51
C THR A 177 -5.70 10.11 -0.55
N PHE A 178 -5.39 10.83 0.54
CA PHE A 178 -6.41 11.23 1.51
C PHE A 178 -7.35 12.32 0.99
N ASP A 179 -6.88 13.26 0.16
CA ASP A 179 -7.76 14.21 -0.53
C ASP A 179 -8.75 13.49 -1.44
N ALA A 180 -8.27 12.53 -2.24
CA ALA A 180 -9.12 11.72 -3.11
C ALA A 180 -10.12 10.87 -2.30
N ALA A 181 -9.71 10.33 -1.16
CA ALA A 181 -10.60 9.61 -0.25
C ALA A 181 -11.70 10.50 0.33
N GLN A 182 -11.36 11.72 0.77
CA GLN A 182 -12.35 12.68 1.27
C GLN A 182 -13.37 13.06 0.20
N LYS A 183 -12.92 13.24 -1.05
CA LYS A 183 -13.82 13.51 -2.19
C LYS A 183 -14.81 12.36 -2.43
N LEU A 184 -14.33 11.12 -2.35
CA LEU A 184 -15.18 9.93 -2.44
C LEU A 184 -16.23 9.89 -1.32
N ASP A 185 -15.83 10.19 -0.08
CA ASP A 185 -16.76 10.24 1.07
C ASP A 185 -17.83 11.33 0.92
N ARG A 186 -17.47 12.47 0.33
CA ARG A 186 -18.40 13.57 0.02
C ARG A 186 -19.29 13.29 -1.19
N ARG A 187 -19.13 12.14 -1.85
CA ARG A 187 -19.83 11.78 -3.10
C ARG A 187 -19.63 12.80 -4.23
N GLU A 188 -18.47 13.47 -4.23
CA GLU A 188 -18.03 14.32 -5.34
C GLU A 188 -17.54 13.46 -6.51
N ASP A 189 -17.44 14.03 -7.71
CA ASP A 189 -16.69 13.39 -8.80
C ASP A 189 -15.20 13.34 -8.42
N ALA A 190 -14.76 12.14 -8.04
CA ALA A 190 -13.42 11.88 -7.56
C ALA A 190 -12.58 11.08 -8.57
N GLU A 191 -13.08 10.72 -9.74
CA GLU A 191 -12.38 9.80 -10.65
C GLU A 191 -10.99 10.34 -11.03
N ALA A 192 -10.92 11.62 -11.41
CA ALA A 192 -9.67 12.26 -11.76
C ALA A 192 -8.73 12.41 -10.55
N ALA A 193 -9.28 12.71 -9.37
CA ALA A 193 -8.48 12.86 -8.14
C ALA A 193 -7.85 11.52 -7.73
N VAL A 194 -8.65 10.45 -7.73
CA VAL A 194 -8.19 9.11 -7.38
C VAL A 194 -7.19 8.57 -8.40
N THR A 195 -7.42 8.80 -9.70
CA THR A 195 -6.47 8.36 -10.75
C THR A 195 -5.13 9.07 -10.61
N ARG A 196 -5.12 10.39 -10.35
CA ARG A 196 -3.88 11.13 -10.08
C ARG A 196 -3.19 10.62 -8.81
N ALA A 197 -3.95 10.38 -7.74
CA ALA A 197 -3.42 9.85 -6.49
C ALA A 197 -2.75 8.48 -6.69
N HIS A 198 -3.41 7.54 -7.37
CA HIS A 198 -2.86 6.22 -7.70
C HIS A 198 -1.55 6.31 -8.48
N ILE A 199 -1.55 7.03 -9.61
CA ILE A 199 -0.37 7.13 -10.48
C ILE A 199 0.79 7.80 -9.73
N PHE A 200 0.51 8.87 -9.00
CA PHE A 200 1.55 9.57 -8.25
C PHE A 200 2.10 8.70 -7.12
N ALA A 201 1.22 8.05 -6.34
CA ALA A 201 1.62 7.19 -5.23
C ALA A 201 2.45 5.98 -5.69
N ALA A 202 2.06 5.31 -6.78
CA ALA A 202 2.82 4.20 -7.34
C ALA A 202 4.25 4.62 -7.74
N ASN A 203 4.40 5.80 -8.34
CA ASN A 203 5.71 6.33 -8.73
C ASN A 203 6.52 6.81 -7.52
N ALA A 204 5.88 7.44 -6.53
CA ALA A 204 6.51 7.85 -5.28
C ALA A 204 7.05 6.65 -4.50
N ALA A 205 6.25 5.58 -4.39
CA ALA A 205 6.65 4.33 -3.75
C ALA A 205 7.89 3.72 -4.42
N ALA A 206 7.91 3.64 -5.75
CA ALA A 206 9.06 3.14 -6.50
C ALA A 206 10.32 3.96 -6.24
N ARG A 207 10.23 5.30 -6.28
CA ARG A 207 11.38 6.19 -5.99
C ARG A 207 11.88 6.02 -4.55
N ALA A 208 10.97 5.90 -3.58
CA ALA A 208 11.33 5.69 -2.18
C ALA A 208 12.02 4.33 -1.96
N VAL A 209 11.54 3.26 -2.60
CA VAL A 209 12.19 1.94 -2.56
C VAL A 209 13.58 1.99 -3.20
N ASP A 210 13.71 2.60 -4.38
CA ASP A 210 15.00 2.73 -5.06
C ASP A 210 16.00 3.54 -4.22
N ALA A 211 15.55 4.60 -3.55
CA ALA A 211 16.39 5.37 -2.63
C ALA A 211 16.79 4.54 -1.41
N ALA A 212 15.87 3.78 -0.83
CA ALA A 212 16.15 2.89 0.30
C ALA A 212 17.18 1.81 -0.05
N ILE A 213 17.09 1.22 -1.25
CA ILE A 213 18.07 0.25 -1.76
C ILE A 213 19.46 0.90 -1.87
N LYS A 214 19.55 2.13 -2.40
CA LYS A 214 20.83 2.86 -2.48
C LYS A 214 21.43 3.14 -1.11
N VAL A 215 20.60 3.38 -0.09
CA VAL A 215 21.04 3.56 1.30
C VAL A 215 21.60 2.26 1.89
N GLU A 216 20.97 1.11 1.62
CA GLU A 216 21.45 -0.19 2.11
C GLU A 216 22.59 -0.79 1.28
N GLY A 217 22.77 -0.31 0.05
CA GLY A 217 23.76 -0.83 -0.89
C GLY A 217 23.45 -2.27 -1.31
N PRO A 218 24.45 -3.16 -1.41
CA PRO A 218 24.26 -4.55 -1.87
C PRO A 218 23.24 -5.34 -1.04
N TRP A 219 23.09 -5.02 0.25
CA TRP A 219 22.16 -5.70 1.14
C TRP A 219 20.69 -5.45 0.76
N GLY A 220 20.39 -4.32 0.13
CA GLY A 220 19.04 -4.00 -0.36
C GLY A 220 18.55 -4.92 -1.48
N TYR A 221 19.45 -5.67 -2.13
CA TYR A 221 19.14 -6.68 -3.15
C TYR A 221 19.11 -8.12 -2.59
N SER A 222 19.21 -8.30 -1.28
CA SER A 222 19.19 -9.63 -0.67
C SER A 222 17.86 -10.33 -0.98
N LYS A 223 17.94 -11.52 -1.59
CA LYS A 223 16.76 -12.32 -1.92
C LYS A 223 15.95 -12.62 -0.65
N GLY A 224 14.65 -12.33 -0.67
CA GLY A 224 13.78 -12.49 0.49
C GLY A 224 13.87 -11.35 1.52
N GLY A 225 14.74 -10.35 1.29
CA GLY A 225 14.78 -9.13 2.06
C GLY A 225 13.55 -8.24 1.82
N LEU A 226 13.27 -7.33 2.75
CA LEU A 226 12.13 -6.43 2.67
C LEU A 226 12.16 -5.57 1.39
N LEU A 227 13.30 -4.93 1.10
CA LEU A 227 13.41 -4.01 -0.05
C LEU A 227 13.26 -4.70 -1.41
N GLU A 228 13.71 -5.94 -1.55
CA GLU A 228 13.49 -6.75 -2.76
C GLU A 228 11.99 -6.97 -2.99
N ARG A 229 11.26 -7.35 -1.93
CA ARG A 229 9.81 -7.56 -1.97
C ARG A 229 9.06 -6.26 -2.30
N LEU A 230 9.39 -5.17 -1.59
CA LEU A 230 8.78 -3.86 -1.81
C LEU A 230 9.04 -3.33 -3.24
N SER A 231 10.21 -3.61 -3.83
CA SER A 231 10.54 -3.21 -5.20
C SER A 231 9.65 -3.93 -6.22
N ARG A 232 9.44 -5.25 -6.07
CA ARG A 232 8.48 -6.01 -6.90
C ARG A 232 7.06 -5.47 -6.77
N ASP A 233 6.60 -5.23 -5.55
CA ASP A 233 5.23 -4.75 -5.29
C ASP A 233 4.99 -3.34 -5.83
N ALA A 234 5.95 -2.42 -5.62
CA ALA A 234 5.90 -1.06 -6.18
C ALA A 234 5.86 -1.08 -7.71
N ARG A 235 6.65 -1.96 -8.34
CA ARG A 235 6.68 -2.08 -9.80
C ARG A 235 5.36 -2.59 -10.36
N THR A 236 4.70 -3.53 -9.68
CA THR A 236 3.33 -3.97 -10.06
C THR A 236 2.36 -2.79 -10.01
N LEU A 237 2.38 -1.98 -8.95
CA LEU A 237 1.46 -0.85 -8.82
C LEU A 237 1.62 0.20 -9.93
N GLN A 238 2.82 0.35 -10.49
CA GLN A 238 3.07 1.23 -11.63
C GLN A 238 2.44 0.75 -12.92
N VAL A 239 2.00 -0.51 -13.05
CA VAL A 239 1.47 -1.05 -14.32
C VAL A 239 -0.02 -1.37 -14.28
N ILE A 240 -0.61 -1.52 -13.09
CA ILE A 240 -2.05 -1.81 -12.94
C ILE A 240 -2.90 -0.54 -12.88
N LEU A 241 -4.20 -0.67 -13.22
CA LEU A 241 -5.22 0.38 -13.06
C LEU A 241 -4.92 1.73 -13.76
N LYS A 242 -4.09 1.72 -14.80
CA LYS A 242 -3.78 2.88 -15.64
C LYS A 242 -4.96 3.33 -16.49
#